data_AF-A0A258C096-F1
#
_entry.id   AF-A0A258C096-F1
#
_cell.length_a   1.000
_cell.length_b   1.000
_cell.length_c   1.000
_cell.angle_alpha   90.00
_cell.angle_beta   90.00
_cell.angle_gamma   90.00
#
_symmetry.space_group_name_H-M   'P 1'
#
loop_
_entity.id
_entity.type
_entity.pdbx_description
1 polymer ?
#
loop_
_entity_poly.entity_id
_entity_poly.type
_entity_poly.pdbx_seq_one_letter_code
_entity_poly.pdbx_strand_id
1 'polypeptide(L)'
;MGLFSRLGDIINSDPAYAHQDDFGHASMSVSEASSYASYVSSKSTRPPVVFVGANDGMLHAFKADNECTEEVLGDADTDSKCLAVDDSAGTELFAFVPNAVYPNLSKLTSPDYAHKYYVDAGPTVGDAYIAGDWKTVLVGGLGGGGQSVYALDVSAPSAPSASMVMWEYTDADLGLTYSKPQIVRLNDDSWAAVFGN
;
A
#
# COMPACT_ATOMS: atom_id res chain seq x y z
N MET A 1 19.55 -7.71 -19.28
CA MET A 1 18.54 -6.83 -19.89
C MET A 1 17.65 -6.41 -18.74
N GLY A 2 17.92 -5.25 -18.12
CA GLY A 2 17.18 -4.78 -16.97
C GLY A 2 15.74 -4.49 -17.40
N LEU A 3 14.77 -5.11 -16.71
CA LEU A 3 13.38 -4.72 -16.84
C LEU A 3 13.26 -3.34 -16.22
N PHE A 4 13.45 -2.30 -17.02
CA PHE A 4 12.99 -0.96 -16.66
C PHE A 4 11.46 -1.01 -16.70
N SER A 5 10.84 -1.31 -15.56
CA SER A 5 9.45 -0.93 -15.30
C SER A 5 9.40 0.58 -15.44
N ARG A 6 8.82 1.07 -16.54
CA ARG A 6 8.67 2.51 -16.76
C ARG A 6 7.48 2.95 -15.91
N LEU A 7 7.77 3.40 -14.70
CA LEU A 7 6.81 4.02 -13.80
C LEU A 7 6.06 5.13 -14.56
N GLY A 8 4.74 5.04 -14.54
CA GLY A 8 3.84 6.06 -15.06
C GLY A 8 3.96 7.37 -14.27
N ASP A 9 3.37 8.44 -14.80
CA ASP A 9 3.27 9.69 -14.07
C ASP A 9 2.42 9.53 -12.80
N ILE A 10 2.88 10.14 -11.70
CA ILE A 10 2.16 10.27 -10.45
C ILE A 10 1.60 11.68 -10.41
N ILE A 11 0.26 11.83 -10.43
CA ILE A 11 -0.38 13.15 -10.44
C ILE A 11 -1.03 13.44 -9.09
N ASN A 12 -2.06 12.67 -8.70
CA ASN A 12 -2.81 12.94 -7.45
C ASN A 12 -2.61 11.88 -6.36
N SER A 13 -1.81 10.84 -6.62
CA SER A 13 -1.59 9.78 -5.66
C SER A 13 -0.55 10.20 -4.62
N ASP A 14 -1.01 10.63 -3.46
CA ASP A 14 -0.14 10.78 -2.29
C ASP A 14 0.44 9.41 -1.89
N PRO A 15 1.76 9.28 -1.73
CA PRO A 15 2.38 8.02 -1.35
C PRO A 15 2.02 7.63 0.09
N ALA A 16 1.82 6.34 0.35
CA ALA A 16 1.64 5.80 1.69
C ALA A 16 2.90 5.03 2.12
N TYR A 17 3.48 5.42 3.25
CA TYR A 17 4.55 4.66 3.90
C TYR A 17 3.97 3.61 4.85
N ALA A 18 4.59 2.44 4.91
CA ALA A 18 4.28 1.43 5.92
C ALA A 18 5.55 0.70 6.36
N HIS A 19 5.69 0.52 7.68
CA HIS A 19 6.75 -0.29 8.27
C HIS A 19 6.30 -0.86 9.61
N GLN A 20 6.73 -0.26 10.72
CA GLN A 20 6.46 -0.68 12.09
C GLN A 20 5.34 0.15 12.75
N ASP A 21 4.44 0.71 11.95
CA ASP A 21 3.37 1.58 12.43
C ASP A 21 2.51 0.88 13.50
N ASP A 22 2.28 1.59 14.60
CA ASP A 22 1.36 1.22 15.67
C ASP A 22 0.09 2.08 15.57
N PHE A 23 -1.03 1.46 15.20
CA PHE A 23 -2.33 2.11 15.07
C PHE A 23 -3.12 2.15 16.39
N GLY A 24 -2.48 1.78 17.51
CA GLY A 24 -3.04 1.90 18.86
C GLY A 24 -4.05 0.81 19.25
N HIS A 25 -4.16 -0.27 18.47
CA HIS A 25 -5.19 -1.29 18.69
C HIS A 25 -5.00 -2.12 19.97
N ALA A 26 -3.82 -2.06 20.61
CA ALA A 26 -3.58 -2.67 21.91
C ALA A 26 -4.43 -2.05 23.03
N SER A 27 -4.92 -0.81 22.84
CA SER A 27 -5.77 -0.11 23.82
C SER A 27 -7.26 -0.44 23.72
N MET A 28 -7.66 -1.25 22.72
CA MET A 28 -9.06 -1.58 22.48
C MET A 28 -9.58 -2.59 23.51
N SER A 29 -10.84 -2.44 23.91
CA SER A 29 -11.51 -3.37 24.84
C SER A 29 -12.09 -4.60 24.11
N VAL A 30 -11.26 -5.30 23.33
CA VAL A 30 -11.66 -6.42 22.44
C VAL A 30 -10.67 -7.58 22.57
N SER A 31 -11.04 -8.79 22.15
CA SER A 31 -10.22 -10.00 22.33
C SER A 31 -8.86 -9.93 21.64
N GLU A 32 -8.85 -9.42 20.41
CA GLU A 32 -7.70 -9.35 19.52
C GLU A 32 -6.67 -8.30 19.94
N ALA A 33 -7.04 -7.33 20.78
CA ALA A 33 -6.15 -6.28 21.26
C ALA A 33 -4.93 -6.86 22.00
N SER A 34 -5.12 -8.00 22.68
CA SER A 34 -4.07 -8.65 23.47
C SER A 34 -2.89 -9.16 22.63
N SER A 35 -3.10 -9.49 21.35
CA SER A 35 -2.04 -9.97 20.45
C SER A 35 -1.42 -8.86 19.59
N TYR A 36 -1.98 -7.65 19.62
CA TYR A 36 -1.58 -6.57 18.70
C TYR A 36 -0.14 -6.09 18.93
N ALA A 37 0.30 -5.94 20.18
CA ALA A 37 1.67 -5.51 20.48
C ALA A 37 2.72 -6.50 19.93
N SER A 38 2.41 -7.81 19.96
CA SER A 38 3.25 -8.84 19.33
C SER A 38 3.24 -8.71 17.81
N TYR A 39 2.09 -8.38 17.22
CA TYR A 39 1.99 -8.11 15.78
C TYR A 39 2.85 -6.91 15.35
N VAL A 40 2.75 -5.78 16.04
CA VAL A 40 3.57 -4.58 15.78
C VAL A 40 5.06 -4.91 15.87
N SER A 41 5.48 -5.62 16.92
CA SER A 41 6.88 -6.06 17.09
C SER A 41 7.36 -6.95 15.93
N SER A 42 6.49 -7.81 15.39
CA SER A 42 6.81 -8.68 14.25
C SER A 42 7.03 -7.93 12.93
N LYS A 43 6.58 -6.67 12.83
CA LYS A 43 6.76 -5.86 11.62
C LYS A 43 8.21 -5.42 11.41
N SER A 44 9.01 -5.41 12.47
CA SER A 44 10.43 -4.99 12.41
C SER A 44 11.31 -5.81 11.46
N THR A 45 10.88 -7.02 11.11
CA THR A 45 11.58 -7.88 10.16
C THR A 45 11.16 -7.65 8.70
N ARG A 46 10.17 -6.76 8.47
CA ARG A 46 9.66 -6.44 7.14
C ARG A 46 10.42 -5.22 6.61
N PRO A 47 10.74 -5.15 5.31
CA PRO A 47 11.28 -3.92 4.76
C PRO A 47 10.25 -2.79 4.89
N PRO A 48 10.66 -1.55 5.16
CA PRO A 48 9.77 -0.40 5.02
C PRO A 48 9.42 -0.19 3.55
N VAL A 49 8.17 0.17 3.28
CA VAL A 49 7.64 0.25 1.92
C VAL A 49 6.92 1.56 1.70
N VAL A 50 7.09 2.12 0.50
CA VAL A 50 6.28 3.22 -0.03
C VAL A 50 5.37 2.67 -1.12
N PHE A 51 4.07 2.90 -0.97
CA PHE A 51 3.04 2.55 -1.94
C PHE A 51 2.56 3.79 -2.66
N VAL A 52 2.44 3.74 -3.99
CA VAL A 52 1.97 4.87 -4.79
C VAL A 52 1.25 4.41 -6.05
N GLY A 53 0.12 5.03 -6.37
CA GLY A 53 -0.59 4.84 -7.62
C GLY A 53 0.05 5.63 -8.76
N ALA A 54 0.12 5.03 -9.95
CA ALA A 54 0.63 5.67 -11.15
C ALA A 54 -0.31 5.49 -12.36
N ASN A 55 -0.19 6.41 -13.32
CA ASN A 55 -1.00 6.44 -14.54
C ASN A 55 -0.49 5.49 -15.64
N ASP A 56 0.41 4.56 -15.32
CA ASP A 56 0.65 3.35 -16.10
C ASP A 56 -0.35 2.21 -15.76
N GLY A 57 -1.27 2.48 -14.82
CA GLY A 57 -2.33 1.56 -14.44
C GLY A 57 -2.00 0.68 -13.24
N MET A 58 -0.97 1.02 -12.48
CA MET A 58 -0.51 0.21 -11.37
C MET A 58 -0.46 0.98 -10.05
N LEU A 59 -0.71 0.26 -8.97
CA LEU A 59 -0.14 0.60 -7.66
C LEU A 59 1.26 -0.03 -7.59
N HIS A 60 2.26 0.77 -7.28
CA HIS A 60 3.63 0.32 -7.08
C HIS A 60 3.98 0.28 -5.60
N ALA A 61 4.81 -0.70 -5.22
CA ALA A 61 5.41 -0.82 -3.90
C ALA A 61 6.93 -0.77 -4.02
N PHE A 62 7.57 0.22 -3.41
CA PHE A 62 9.01 0.41 -3.42
C PHE A 62 9.60 0.23 -2.03
N LYS A 63 10.78 -0.39 -1.93
CA LYS A 63 11.55 -0.42 -0.68
C LYS A 63 11.96 1.02 -0.31
N ALA A 64 11.67 1.44 0.91
CA ALA A 64 11.87 2.83 1.33
C ALA A 64 13.31 3.15 1.72
N ASP A 65 14.09 2.14 2.14
CA ASP A 65 15.46 2.27 2.59
C ASP A 65 16.35 1.10 2.16
N ASN A 66 17.63 1.20 2.51
CA ASN A 66 18.61 0.14 2.34
C ASN A 66 18.56 -0.80 3.56
N GLU A 67 19.04 -2.04 3.39
CA GLU A 67 19.33 -2.90 4.53
C GLU A 67 20.49 -2.33 5.36
N CYS A 68 20.32 -2.36 6.68
CA CYS A 68 21.25 -1.80 7.65
C CYS A 68 21.82 -2.93 8.52
N THR A 69 23.13 -2.95 8.76
CA THR A 69 23.72 -3.97 9.66
C THR A 69 24.11 -3.49 11.05
N GLU A 70 24.14 -2.19 11.37
CA GLU A 70 24.22 -1.69 12.76
C GLU A 70 24.03 -0.16 12.77
N GLU A 71 23.58 0.37 13.92
CA GLU A 71 23.52 1.79 14.26
C GLU A 71 24.94 2.30 14.61
N VAL A 72 25.53 3.19 13.81
CA VAL A 72 26.80 3.83 14.18
C VAL A 72 26.51 4.92 15.20
N LEU A 73 26.60 4.58 16.49
CA LEU A 73 26.66 5.55 17.57
C LEU A 73 28.00 6.32 17.47
N GLY A 74 28.01 7.56 16.95
CA GLY A 74 29.17 8.44 17.14
C GLY A 74 29.53 9.49 16.10
N ASP A 75 28.66 9.89 15.18
CA ASP A 75 28.85 11.15 14.45
C ASP A 75 28.11 12.28 15.20
N ALA A 76 28.63 13.50 15.16
CA ALA A 76 28.11 14.67 15.86
C ALA A 76 26.77 15.19 15.29
N ASP A 77 26.22 14.48 14.30
CA ASP A 77 24.89 14.64 13.76
C ASP A 77 24.01 13.51 14.33
N THR A 78 23.07 13.85 15.21
CA THR A 78 22.23 12.92 15.98
C THR A 78 21.25 12.07 15.16
N ASP A 79 21.37 12.06 13.83
CA ASP A 79 20.63 11.16 12.96
C ASP A 79 21.40 9.85 12.83
N SER A 80 20.91 8.79 13.48
CA SER A 80 21.40 7.42 13.37
C SER A 80 21.60 7.03 11.91
N LYS A 81 22.84 7.18 11.41
CA LYS A 81 23.19 6.82 10.03
C LYS A 81 23.35 5.31 9.96
N CYS A 82 22.34 4.67 9.40
CA CYS A 82 22.43 3.29 8.92
C CYS A 82 23.67 3.12 8.05
N LEU A 83 24.55 2.17 8.39
CA LEU A 83 25.52 1.64 7.44
C LEU A 83 24.77 0.71 6.49
N ALA A 84 24.35 1.27 5.36
CA ALA A 84 23.71 0.52 4.29
C ALA A 84 24.65 -0.60 3.83
N VAL A 85 24.17 -1.85 3.85
CA VAL A 85 24.88 -3.01 3.30
C VAL A 85 24.42 -3.38 1.90
N ASP A 86 23.39 -2.71 1.41
CA ASP A 86 22.93 -2.76 0.03
C ASP A 86 22.59 -1.37 -0.51
N ASP A 87 22.30 -1.31 -1.82
CA ASP A 87 21.77 -0.13 -2.52
C ASP A 87 20.40 -0.50 -3.08
N SER A 88 19.52 -0.95 -2.19
CA SER A 88 18.21 -1.51 -2.53
C SER A 88 17.05 -0.53 -2.35
N ALA A 89 17.28 0.63 -1.74
CA ALA A 89 16.29 1.69 -1.63
C ALA A 89 15.76 2.08 -3.02
N GLY A 90 14.44 2.28 -3.12
CA GLY A 90 13.77 2.55 -4.39
C GLY A 90 13.61 1.33 -5.30
N THR A 91 14.05 0.13 -4.90
CA THR A 91 13.76 -1.09 -5.65
C THR A 91 12.28 -1.40 -5.58
N GLU A 92 11.67 -1.68 -6.73
CA GLU A 92 10.27 -2.11 -6.82
C GLU A 92 10.13 -3.54 -6.27
N LEU A 93 9.30 -3.69 -5.23
CA LEU A 93 8.98 -4.98 -4.61
C LEU A 93 7.89 -5.70 -5.40
N PHE A 94 6.82 -4.97 -5.75
CA PHE A 94 5.74 -5.46 -6.59
C PHE A 94 4.96 -4.30 -7.22
N ALA A 95 4.18 -4.65 -8.24
CA ALA A 95 3.11 -3.80 -8.77
C ALA A 95 1.78 -4.57 -8.79
N PHE A 96 0.69 -3.86 -8.55
CA PHE A 96 -0.67 -4.39 -8.62
C PHE A 96 -1.47 -3.63 -9.67
N VAL A 97 -2.15 -4.35 -10.55
CA VAL A 97 -3.02 -3.81 -11.59
C VAL A 97 -4.48 -4.08 -11.18
N PRO A 98 -5.27 -3.05 -10.82
CA PRO A 98 -6.70 -3.23 -10.59
C PRO A 98 -7.43 -3.74 -11.84
N ASN A 99 -8.38 -4.65 -11.70
CA ASN A 99 -9.14 -5.21 -12.82
C ASN A 99 -9.87 -4.12 -13.63
N ALA A 100 -10.40 -3.11 -12.94
CA ALA A 100 -11.12 -1.99 -13.55
C ALA A 100 -10.27 -1.17 -14.55
N VAL A 101 -8.94 -1.16 -14.41
CA VAL A 101 -8.05 -0.46 -15.36
C VAL A 101 -7.66 -1.33 -16.56
N TYR A 102 -7.75 -2.66 -16.43
CA TYR A 102 -7.27 -3.64 -17.42
C TYR A 102 -7.78 -3.39 -18.85
N PRO A 103 -9.07 -3.07 -19.09
CA PRO A 103 -9.58 -2.79 -20.43
C PRO A 103 -8.97 -1.55 -21.11
N ASN A 104 -8.36 -0.66 -20.33
CA ASN A 104 -7.79 0.59 -20.83
C ASN A 104 -6.26 0.52 -21.03
N LEU A 105 -5.56 -0.48 -20.47
CA LEU A 105 -4.09 -0.54 -20.51
C LEU A 105 -3.51 -0.56 -21.93
N SER A 106 -4.21 -1.18 -22.89
CA SER A 106 -3.79 -1.19 -24.29
C SER A 106 -3.66 0.21 -24.89
N LYS A 107 -4.39 1.20 -24.36
CA LYS A 107 -4.33 2.60 -24.81
C LYS A 107 -2.98 3.25 -24.50
N LEU A 108 -2.26 2.79 -23.47
CA LEU A 108 -0.92 3.29 -23.14
C LEU A 108 0.11 3.05 -24.25
N THR A 109 -0.16 2.09 -25.13
CA THR A 109 0.71 1.79 -26.28
C THR A 109 0.34 2.55 -27.55
N SER A 110 -0.73 3.35 -27.52
CA SER A 110 -1.19 4.11 -28.68
C SER A 110 -0.20 5.24 -29.01
N PRO A 111 0.26 5.37 -30.27
CA PRO A 111 1.04 6.55 -30.70
C PRO A 111 0.27 7.87 -30.52
N ASP A 112 -1.06 7.82 -30.61
CA ASP A 112 -1.96 8.95 -30.40
C ASP A 112 -2.49 9.02 -28.96
N TYR A 113 -1.71 8.58 -27.97
CA TYR A 113 -2.12 8.59 -26.57
C TYR A 113 -2.47 10.01 -26.11
N ALA A 114 -3.74 10.20 -25.74
CA ALA A 114 -4.19 11.32 -24.95
C ALA A 114 -4.16 10.92 -23.48
N HIS A 115 -3.64 11.80 -22.62
CA HIS A 115 -3.49 11.51 -21.19
C HIS A 115 -4.82 11.07 -20.57
N LYS A 116 -4.78 9.97 -19.84
CA LYS A 116 -5.89 9.41 -19.10
C LYS A 116 -5.39 8.97 -17.73
N TYR A 117 -6.16 9.26 -16.70
CA TYR A 117 -5.90 8.78 -15.35
C TYR A 117 -6.19 7.27 -15.24
N TYR A 118 -5.40 6.57 -14.41
CA TYR A 118 -5.61 5.15 -14.10
C TYR A 118 -5.67 4.88 -12.59
N VAL A 119 -4.54 4.63 -11.93
CA VAL A 119 -4.49 4.50 -10.47
C VAL A 119 -4.03 5.84 -9.91
N ASP A 120 -4.97 6.78 -9.79
CA ASP A 120 -4.65 8.19 -9.52
C ASP A 120 -4.96 8.62 -8.07
N ALA A 121 -5.69 7.80 -7.29
CA ALA A 121 -5.91 8.09 -5.88
C ALA A 121 -4.81 7.49 -4.98
N GLY A 122 -4.45 8.23 -3.94
CA GLY A 122 -3.48 7.78 -2.93
C GLY A 122 -4.02 6.61 -2.11
N PRO A 123 -3.21 5.57 -1.86
CA PRO A 123 -3.59 4.47 -0.98
C PRO A 123 -3.64 4.89 0.49
N THR A 124 -4.37 4.12 1.30
CA THR A 124 -4.33 4.20 2.76
C THR A 124 -3.91 2.86 3.33
N VAL A 125 -3.00 2.87 4.31
CA VAL A 125 -2.55 1.68 5.01
C VAL A 125 -3.06 1.71 6.45
N GLY A 126 -3.47 0.56 6.95
CA GLY A 126 -3.97 0.37 8.31
C GLY A 126 -3.83 -1.08 8.74
N ASP A 127 -3.87 -1.36 10.04
CA ASP A 127 -3.96 -2.73 10.52
C ASP A 127 -5.42 -3.15 10.71
N ALA A 128 -5.71 -4.42 10.45
CA ALA A 128 -7.02 -5.01 10.70
C ALA A 128 -6.88 -6.45 11.20
N TYR A 129 -7.79 -6.88 12.07
CA TYR A 129 -7.84 -8.26 12.55
C TYR A 129 -8.85 -9.07 11.74
N ILE A 130 -8.36 -9.96 10.89
CA ILE A 130 -9.16 -10.65 9.87
C ILE A 130 -8.87 -12.14 9.94
N ALA A 131 -9.93 -12.95 10.02
CA ALA A 131 -9.86 -14.41 10.05
C ALA A 131 -8.93 -14.98 11.16
N GLY A 132 -8.81 -14.28 12.29
CA GLY A 132 -8.03 -14.72 13.44
C GLY A 132 -6.59 -14.17 13.48
N ASP A 133 -6.17 -13.38 12.50
CA ASP A 133 -4.82 -12.84 12.41
C ASP A 133 -4.83 -11.33 12.16
N TRP A 134 -3.83 -10.64 12.72
CA TRP A 134 -3.55 -9.25 12.38
C TRP A 134 -2.89 -9.16 11.01
N LYS A 135 -3.37 -8.22 10.20
CA LYS A 135 -2.90 -7.93 8.84
C LYS A 135 -2.66 -6.44 8.67
N THR A 136 -1.64 -6.08 7.90
CA THR A 136 -1.45 -4.72 7.42
C THR A 136 -2.13 -4.66 6.06
N VAL A 137 -3.21 -3.89 5.99
CA VAL A 137 -4.10 -3.79 4.84
C VAL A 137 -3.87 -2.46 4.16
N LEU A 138 -3.77 -2.50 2.84
CA LEU A 138 -3.79 -1.32 1.98
C LEU A 138 -5.15 -1.24 1.29
N VAL A 139 -5.80 -0.09 1.34
CA VAL A 139 -7.02 0.21 0.57
C VAL A 139 -6.74 1.39 -0.34
N GLY A 140 -7.06 1.24 -1.63
CA GLY A 140 -6.84 2.27 -2.64
C GLY A 140 -8.05 2.44 -3.56
N GLY A 141 -8.15 3.62 -4.13
CA GLY A 141 -9.10 3.94 -5.20
C GLY A 141 -8.38 4.18 -6.53
N LEU A 142 -9.14 4.56 -7.55
CA LEU A 142 -8.61 4.94 -8.86
C LEU A 142 -8.60 6.46 -9.10
N GLY A 143 -9.23 7.26 -8.24
CA GLY A 143 -9.31 8.71 -8.41
C GLY A 143 -9.97 9.06 -9.74
N GLY A 144 -9.30 9.85 -10.57
CA GLY A 144 -9.78 10.18 -11.92
C GLY A 144 -9.81 9.01 -12.90
N GLY A 145 -9.22 7.86 -12.56
CA GLY A 145 -9.06 6.74 -13.49
C GLY A 145 -10.17 5.71 -13.51
N GLY A 146 -11.11 5.74 -12.56
CA GLY A 146 -12.28 4.88 -12.59
C GLY A 146 -13.09 4.81 -11.30
N GLN A 147 -14.18 4.04 -11.36
CA GLN A 147 -15.14 3.82 -10.28
C GLN A 147 -14.87 2.46 -9.63
N SER A 148 -13.73 2.34 -8.94
CA SER A 148 -13.33 1.11 -8.26
C SER A 148 -12.51 1.40 -7.01
N VAL A 149 -12.70 0.56 -5.99
CA VAL A 149 -11.89 0.51 -4.77
C VAL A 149 -11.30 -0.90 -4.67
N TYR A 150 -10.08 -1.04 -4.17
CA TYR A 150 -9.43 -2.33 -3.98
C TYR A 150 -8.78 -2.40 -2.60
N ALA A 151 -8.61 -3.63 -2.10
CA ALA A 151 -7.85 -3.89 -0.88
C ALA A 151 -6.84 -5.02 -1.05
N LEU A 152 -5.66 -4.82 -0.46
CA LEU A 152 -4.52 -5.73 -0.50
C LEU A 152 -4.04 -6.05 0.93
N ASP A 153 -3.72 -7.31 1.22
CA ASP A 153 -2.93 -7.71 2.38
C ASP A 153 -1.45 -7.50 2.07
N VAL A 154 -0.88 -6.43 2.61
CA VAL A 154 0.52 -6.03 2.43
C VAL A 154 1.38 -6.44 3.62
N SER A 155 0.97 -7.46 4.38
CA SER A 155 1.75 -7.96 5.54
C SER A 155 3.10 -8.59 5.16
N ALA A 156 3.26 -9.03 3.90
CA ALA A 156 4.48 -9.68 3.41
C ALA A 156 4.93 -9.08 2.06
N PRO A 157 5.36 -7.80 2.03
CA PRO A 157 5.60 -7.07 0.78
C PRO A 157 6.80 -7.60 -0.03
N SER A 158 7.74 -8.30 0.59
CA SER A 158 8.88 -8.94 -0.07
C SER A 158 8.55 -10.29 -0.73
N ALA A 159 7.35 -10.82 -0.51
CA ALA A 159 6.89 -12.10 -1.05
C ALA A 159 5.47 -11.96 -1.66
N PRO A 160 5.29 -11.12 -2.70
CA PRO A 160 3.99 -10.90 -3.31
C PRO A 160 3.44 -12.20 -3.90
N SER A 161 2.13 -12.41 -3.71
CA SER A 161 1.42 -13.57 -4.25
C SER A 161 -0.04 -13.21 -4.52
N ALA A 162 -0.74 -13.99 -5.33
CA ALA A 162 -2.14 -13.70 -5.67
C ALA A 162 -3.06 -13.62 -4.43
N SER A 163 -2.73 -14.28 -3.32
CA SER A 163 -3.51 -14.20 -2.08
C SER A 163 -3.42 -12.86 -1.36
N MET A 164 -2.53 -11.96 -1.79
CA MET A 164 -2.52 -10.58 -1.29
C MET A 164 -3.78 -9.82 -1.70
N VAL A 165 -4.40 -10.18 -2.83
CA VAL A 165 -5.60 -9.48 -3.31
C VAL A 165 -6.78 -9.94 -2.47
N MET A 166 -7.28 -9.05 -1.62
CA MET A 166 -8.40 -9.36 -0.73
C MET A 166 -9.72 -9.24 -1.48
N TRP A 167 -9.91 -8.11 -2.16
CA TRP A 167 -11.10 -7.82 -2.97
C TRP A 167 -10.89 -6.61 -3.87
N GLU A 168 -11.74 -6.51 -4.88
CA GLU A 168 -11.98 -5.31 -5.68
C GLU A 168 -13.48 -5.05 -5.69
N TYR A 169 -13.87 -3.77 -5.60
CA TYR A 169 -15.25 -3.34 -5.44
C TYR A 169 -15.62 -2.30 -6.48
N THR A 170 -16.76 -2.51 -7.13
CA THR A 170 -17.40 -1.58 -8.05
C THR A 170 -18.90 -1.65 -7.84
N ASP A 171 -19.60 -0.54 -8.07
CA ASP A 171 -21.04 -0.44 -7.94
C ASP A 171 -21.59 0.63 -8.93
N ALA A 172 -22.87 0.53 -9.29
CA ALA A 172 -23.51 1.51 -10.16
C ALA A 172 -23.62 2.90 -9.53
N ASP A 173 -23.72 2.96 -8.20
CA ASP A 173 -23.82 4.21 -7.42
C ASP A 173 -22.44 4.72 -6.94
N LEU A 174 -21.36 4.01 -7.28
CA LEU A 174 -19.98 4.42 -6.96
C LEU A 174 -19.49 5.44 -8.00
N GLY A 175 -19.17 6.64 -7.56
CA GLY A 175 -18.53 7.69 -8.34
C GLY A 175 -17.02 7.50 -8.45
N LEU A 176 -16.35 8.56 -8.91
CA LEU A 176 -14.89 8.60 -8.94
C LEU A 176 -14.37 8.62 -7.50
N THR A 177 -13.47 7.70 -7.18
CA THR A 177 -13.08 7.39 -5.80
C THR A 177 -12.01 8.35 -5.29
N TYR A 178 -12.33 9.66 -5.26
CA TYR A 178 -11.46 10.69 -4.70
C TYR A 178 -11.46 10.72 -3.17
N SER A 179 -12.47 10.13 -2.53
CA SER A 179 -12.50 10.02 -1.08
C SER A 179 -11.38 9.09 -0.61
N LYS A 180 -10.64 9.50 0.42
CA LYS A 180 -9.63 8.66 1.06
C LYS A 180 -10.31 7.55 1.87
N PRO A 181 -10.12 6.26 1.55
CA PRO A 181 -10.71 5.17 2.30
C PRO A 181 -10.12 5.10 3.72
N GLN A 182 -10.90 4.64 4.69
CA GLN A 182 -10.48 4.43 6.07
C GLN A 182 -10.67 2.96 6.44
N ILE A 183 -9.69 2.38 7.14
CA ILE A 183 -9.77 1.00 7.66
C ILE A 183 -10.19 1.11 9.13
N VAL A 184 -11.35 0.56 9.47
CA VAL A 184 -11.95 0.73 10.80
C VAL A 184 -12.55 -0.56 11.31
N ARG A 185 -12.63 -0.68 12.64
CA ARG A 185 -13.40 -1.72 13.31
C ARG A 185 -14.81 -1.21 13.59
N LEU A 186 -15.79 -2.02 13.26
CA LEU A 186 -17.21 -1.74 13.47
C LEU A 186 -17.70 -2.30 14.81
N ASN A 187 -18.92 -1.91 15.20
CA ASN A 187 -19.56 -2.35 16.44
C ASN A 187 -20.02 -3.82 16.41
N ASP A 188 -20.08 -4.43 15.23
CA ASP A 188 -20.38 -5.86 15.04
C ASP A 188 -19.12 -6.73 15.07
N ASP A 189 -18.02 -6.17 15.57
CA ASP A 189 -16.70 -6.80 15.68
C ASP A 189 -16.01 -7.12 14.34
N SER A 190 -16.58 -6.69 13.21
CA SER A 190 -15.95 -6.80 11.91
C SER A 190 -15.00 -5.62 11.63
N TRP A 191 -14.07 -5.85 10.70
CA TRP A 191 -13.23 -4.80 10.13
C TRP A 191 -13.73 -4.45 8.73
N ALA A 192 -13.79 -3.15 8.43
CA ALA A 192 -14.32 -2.64 7.19
C ALA A 192 -13.46 -1.53 6.60
N ALA A 193 -13.51 -1.41 5.27
CA ALA A 193 -13.09 -0.22 4.57
C ALA A 193 -14.30 0.72 4.41
N VAL A 194 -14.17 1.96 4.87
CA VAL A 194 -15.21 3.00 4.76
C VAL A 194 -14.71 4.09 3.81
N PHE A 195 -15.50 4.40 2.80
CA PHE A 195 -15.19 5.40 1.77
C PHE A 195 -16.47 6.09 1.29
N GLY A 196 -16.32 7.26 0.69
CA GLY A 196 -17.44 7.98 0.06
C GLY A 196 -17.75 7.39 -1.32
N ASN A 197 -19.02 7.46 -1.71
CA ASN A 197 -19.44 7.12 -3.06
C ASN A 197 -19.27 8.30 -4.03
#